data_AF-F3GIY6-F1
#
_entry.id   AF-F3GIY6-F1
#
_cell.length_a   1.000
_cell.length_b   1.000
_cell.length_c   1.000
_cell.angle_alpha   90.00
_cell.angle_beta   90.00
_cell.angle_gamma   90.00
#
_symmetry.space_group_name_H-M   'P 1'
#
loop_
_entity.id
_entity.type
_entity.pdbx_description
1 polymer ?
#
loop_
_entity_poly.entity_id
_entity_poly.type
_entity_poly.pdbx_seq_one_letter_code
_entity_poly.pdbx_strand_id
1 'polypeptide(L)' 'MAQTLYVAREPDASGFIDYTADEHAVWNTLITRQMKIVEGRACQEYLDGIEHLGLPLDRIPQLGEINKVLGATTGWQVE' A
#
# COMPACT_ATOMS: atom_id res chain seq x y z
N MET A 1 17.60 -3.03 20.51
CA MET A 1 16.59 -2.90 19.43
C MET A 1 17.02 -3.82 18.31
N ALA A 2 16.19 -4.75 17.87
CA ALA A 2 16.55 -5.66 16.78
C ALA A 2 16.64 -4.83 15.50
N GLN A 3 17.85 -4.64 14.98
CA GLN A 3 18.08 -3.95 13.73
C GLN A 3 17.65 -4.90 12.61
N THR A 4 16.56 -4.57 11.92
CA THR A 4 16.18 -5.32 10.72
C THR A 4 17.25 -5.08 9.66
N LEU A 5 17.62 -6.13 8.93
CA LEU A 5 18.49 -6.03 7.75
C LEU A 5 17.78 -5.33 6.56
N TYR A 6 16.59 -4.79 6.79
CA TYR A 6 15.76 -4.17 5.77
C TYR A 6 16.32 -2.80 5.39
N VAL A 7 16.68 -2.65 4.13
CA VAL A 7 17.01 -1.37 3.51
C VAL A 7 15.81 -0.99 2.64
N ALA A 8 15.20 0.16 2.91
CA ALA A 8 14.10 0.65 2.10
C ALA A 8 14.58 0.95 0.67
N ARG A 9 13.71 0.70 -0.31
CA ARG A 9 14.00 1.10 -1.70
C ARG A 9 13.79 2.59 -1.87
N GLU A 10 14.72 3.21 -2.58
CA GLU A 10 14.59 4.60 -3.01
C GLU A 10 13.90 4.64 -4.38
N PRO A 11 12.96 5.57 -4.60
CA PRO A 11 12.38 5.77 -5.91
C PRO A 11 13.43 6.29 -6.91
N ASP A 12 13.22 5.98 -8.18
CA ASP A 12 14.02 6.54 -9.27
C ASP A 12 13.67 8.02 -9.54
N ALA A 13 14.30 8.62 -10.55
CA ALA A 13 14.07 10.02 -10.92
C ALA A 13 12.62 10.33 -11.35
N SER A 14 11.81 9.31 -11.64
CA SER A 14 10.39 9.43 -11.99
C SER A 14 9.45 9.16 -10.81
N GLY A 15 9.98 8.88 -9.62
CA GLY A 15 9.19 8.52 -8.44
C GLY A 15 8.76 7.04 -8.44
N PHE A 16 9.34 6.21 -9.31
CA PHE A 16 8.98 4.80 -9.43
C PHE A 16 9.90 3.92 -8.58
N ILE A 17 9.32 2.99 -7.84
CA ILE A 17 10.07 2.01 -7.06
C ILE A 17 9.96 0.65 -7.76
N ASP A 18 11.10 0.12 -8.20
CA ASP A 18 11.18 -1.22 -8.78
C ASP A 18 11.21 -2.26 -7.64
N TYR A 19 10.05 -2.83 -7.32
CA TYR A 19 9.93 -3.90 -6.33
C TYR A 19 10.15 -5.27 -6.99
N THR A 20 10.82 -6.17 -6.28
CA THR A 20 11.01 -7.55 -6.78
C THR A 20 9.73 -8.36 -6.68
N ALA A 21 9.68 -9.47 -7.43
CA ALA A 21 8.59 -10.44 -7.35
C ALA A 21 8.39 -10.97 -5.91
N ASP A 22 9.47 -11.18 -5.16
CA ASP A 22 9.40 -11.63 -3.76
C ASP A 22 8.74 -10.57 -2.85
N GLU A 23 9.04 -9.29 -3.07
CA GLU A 23 8.41 -8.19 -2.32
C GLU A 23 6.93 -8.07 -2.64
N HIS A 24 6.55 -8.21 -3.92
CA HIS A 24 5.15 -8.29 -4.34
C HIS A 24 4.43 -9.50 -3.73
N ALA A 25 5.09 -10.66 -3.63
CA ALA A 25 4.51 -11.84 -2.98
C ALA A 25 4.31 -11.63 -1.47
N VAL A 26 5.25 -10.97 -0.79
CA VAL A 26 5.09 -10.59 0.63
C VAL A 26 3.91 -9.65 0.80
N TRP A 27 3.79 -8.62 -0.05
CA TRP A 27 2.63 -7.72 -0.05
C TRP A 27 1.32 -8.49 -0.22
N ASN A 28 1.21 -9.31 -1.27
CA ASN A 28 0.02 -10.12 -1.54
C ASN A 28 -0.41 -10.95 -0.33
N THR A 29 0.56 -11.60 0.30
CA THR A 29 0.32 -12.42 1.49
C THR A 29 -0.26 -11.58 2.64
N LEU A 30 0.33 -10.40 2.89
CA LEU A 30 -0.08 -9.52 3.98
C LEU A 30 -1.45 -8.90 3.73
N ILE A 31 -1.66 -8.27 2.57
CA ILE A 31 -2.90 -7.57 2.25
C ILE A 31 -4.08 -8.55 2.18
N THR A 32 -3.91 -9.71 1.54
CA THR A 32 -4.97 -10.73 1.43
C THR A 32 -5.38 -11.27 2.80
N ARG A 33 -4.42 -11.48 3.70
CA ARG A 33 -4.72 -11.89 5.08
C ARG A 33 -5.42 -10.77 5.84
N GLN A 34 -4.94 -9.53 5.69
CA GLN A 34 -5.46 -8.38 6.43
C GLN A 34 -6.90 -8.06 6.03
N MET A 35 -7.25 -8.12 4.75
CA MET A 35 -8.62 -7.86 4.28
C MET A 35 -9.66 -8.75 4.97
N LYS A 36 -9.32 -10.03 5.18
CA LYS A 36 -10.19 -10.98 5.90
C LYS A 36 -10.32 -10.69 7.40
N ILE A 37 -9.32 -10.02 7.99
CA ILE A 37 -9.29 -9.72 9.43
C ILE A 37 -10.02 -8.42 9.74
N VAL A 38 -9.88 -7.41 8.88
CA VAL A 38 -10.48 -6.09 9.09
C VAL A 38 -11.99 -6.10 8.89
N GLU A 39 -12.49 -7.03 8.08
CA GLU A 39 -13.93 -7.29 7.93
C GLU A 39 -14.54 -7.64 9.30
N GLY A 40 -15.41 -6.75 9.80
CA GLY A 40 -16.04 -6.87 11.12
C GLY A 40 -15.18 -6.42 12.32
N ARG A 41 -13.99 -5.84 12.09
CA ARG A 41 -13.14 -5.27 13.16
C ARG A 41 -12.80 -3.80 12.97
N ALA A 42 -12.58 -3.38 11.73
CA ALA A 42 -12.31 -1.98 11.41
C ALA A 42 -13.61 -1.17 11.38
N CYS A 43 -13.51 0.15 11.57
CA CYS A 43 -14.65 1.05 11.38
C CYS A 43 -15.01 1.15 9.89
N GLN A 44 -16.23 1.60 9.60
CA GLN A 44 -16.74 1.66 8.23
C GLN A 44 -15.90 2.60 7.36
N GLU A 45 -15.48 3.74 7.91
CA GLU A 45 -14.67 4.74 7.19
C GLU A 45 -13.32 4.18 6.73
N TYR A 46 -12.75 3.24 7.49
CA TYR A 46 -11.52 2.55 7.09
C TYR A 46 -11.76 1.58 5.94
N LEU A 47 -12.87 0.83 5.98
CA LEU A 47 -13.26 -0.10 4.91
C LEU A 47 -13.55 0.66 3.61
N ASP A 48 -14.33 1.74 3.70
CA ASP A 48 -14.64 2.63 2.58
C ASP A 48 -13.34 3.25 2.02
N GLY A 49 -12.40 3.64 2.88
CA GLY A 49 -11.11 4.17 2.47
C GLY A 49 -10.28 3.17 1.65
N ILE A 50 -10.20 1.91 2.10
CA ILE A 50 -9.49 0.86 1.34
C ILE A 50 -10.17 0.57 0.01
N GLU A 51 -11.51 0.54 -0.01
CA GLU A 51 -12.27 0.33 -1.24
C GLU A 51 -12.03 1.45 -2.26
N HIS A 52 -12.06 2.71 -1.82
CA HIS A 52 -11.75 3.87 -2.67
C HIS A 52 -10.30 3.85 -3.19
N LEU A 53 -9.35 3.48 -2.33
CA LEU A 53 -7.94 3.36 -2.73
C LEU A 53 -7.70 2.27 -3.77
N GLY A 54 -8.55 1.24 -3.82
CA GLY A 54 -8.47 0.19 -4.85
C GLY A 54 -7.10 -0.50 -4.86
N LEU A 55 -6.55 -0.80 -3.68
CA LEU A 55 -5.19 -1.32 -3.56
C LEU A 55 -5.02 -2.64 -4.33
N PRO A 56 -4.00 -2.76 -5.20
CA PRO A 56 -3.73 -4.01 -5.88
C PRO A 56 -3.39 -5.10 -4.86
N LEU A 57 -3.96 -6.29 -5.05
CA LEU A 57 -3.70 -7.42 -4.15
C LEU A 57 -2.47 -8.21 -4.59
N ASP A 58 -2.08 -8.15 -5.86
CA ASP A 58 -1.02 -8.95 -6.49
C ASP A 58 0.36 -8.26 -6.53
N ARG A 59 0.41 -6.95 -6.29
CA ARG A 59 1.66 -6.15 -6.29
C ARG A 59 1.58 -5.01 -5.29
N ILE A 60 2.75 -4.46 -4.96
CA ILE A 60 2.85 -3.23 -4.16
C ILE A 60 2.41 -2.05 -5.06
N PRO A 61 1.48 -1.18 -4.60
CA PRO A 61 1.10 0.02 -5.34
C PRO A 61 2.24 1.05 -5.34
N GLN A 62 2.37 1.80 -6.43
CA GLN A 62 3.27 2.95 -6.48
C GLN A 62 2.67 4.14 -5.73
N LEU A 63 3.51 4.98 -5.12
CA LEU A 63 3.04 6.14 -4.36
C LEU A 63 2.18 7.09 -5.22
N GLY A 64 2.53 7.26 -6.49
CA GLY A 64 1.74 8.07 -7.43
C GLY A 64 0.31 7.55 -7.65
N GLU A 65 0.09 6.24 -7.60
CA GLU A 65 -1.25 5.64 -7.72
C GLU A 65 -2.11 5.98 -6.51
N ILE A 66 -1.53 5.89 -5.32
CA ILE A 66 -2.18 6.24 -4.05
C ILE A 66 -2.47 7.74 -3.97
N ASN A 67 -1.49 8.57 -4.31
CA ASN A 67 -1.60 10.03 -4.28
C ASN A 67 -2.66 10.56 -5.23
N LYS A 68 -2.89 9.88 -6.36
CA LYS A 68 -3.98 10.22 -7.27
C LYS A 68 -5.35 10.13 -6.58
N VAL A 69 -5.57 9.06 -5.81
CA VAL A 69 -6.84 8.86 -5.09
C VAL A 69 -6.93 9.79 -3.89
N LEU A 70 -5.88 9.87 -3.07
CA LEU A 70 -5.85 10.74 -1.87
C LEU A 70 -6.02 12.22 -2.24
N GLY A 71 -5.32 12.69 -3.28
CA GLY A 71 -5.41 14.06 -3.75
C GLY A 71 -6.81 14.40 -4.25
N ALA A 72 -7.46 13.48 -4.98
CA ALA A 72 -8.82 13.69 -5.50
C ALA A 72 -9.90 13.66 -4.41
N THR A 73 -9.73 12.84 -3.37
CA THR A 73 -10.76 12.61 -2.35
C THR A 73 -10.61 13.51 -1.13
N THR A 74 -9.38 13.87 -0.77
CA THR A 74 -9.08 14.58 0.48
C THR A 74 -8.09 15.74 0.32
N GLY A 75 -7.40 15.84 -0.82
CA GLY A 75 -6.32 16.80 -1.04
C GLY A 75 -4.98 16.40 -0.41
N TRP A 76 -4.87 15.18 0.13
CA TRP A 76 -3.64 14.67 0.75
C TRP A 76 -2.74 13.93 -0.24
N GLN A 77 -1.46 13.82 0.13
CA GLN A 77 -0.49 12.96 -0.53
C GLN A 77 0.44 12.33 0.51
N VAL A 78 1.09 11.23 0.13
CA VAL A 78 2.17 10.55 0.86
C VAL A 78 3.49 10.71 0.09
N GLU A 79 4.60 10.80 0.84
CA GLU A 79 5.97 10.98 0.34
C GLU A 79 6.89 9.91 0.93
#